data_AF-K2DUA0-F1
#
_entry.id   AF-K2DUA0-F1
#
_cell.length_a   1.000
_cell.length_b   1.000
_cell.length_c   1.000
_cell.angle_alpha   90.00
_cell.angle_beta   90.00
_cell.angle_gamma   90.00
#
_symmetry.space_group_name_H-M   'P 1'
#
loop_
_entity.id
_entity.type
_entity.pdbx_description
1 polymer ?
#
loop_
_entity_poly.entity_id
_entity_poly.type
_entity_poly.pdbx_seq_one_letter_code
_entity_poly.pdbx_strand_id
1 'polypeptide(L)'
;MNKKNFLFFSVIVGIQLIVLINSKFTVWPEMILYPWLINNKFDLYKDIINPYFPLLPLVLAKYFSILGISILNLKLFTYTVIILSDLLVFLISKKLSSSVKALGVLIAYCLLQFSFGGNQLWFELALTPFALAYVYFLIGKNPKKQDYLMAGFCIAICGLIKQNALLFYIPALYLILTSKKIKELIYFLIPGFLSYLVMFGYFLVNGILSGFYSWAILLTLSLTKSPGFVSLPTKRQYLQILVPFFSLYGLKFSEMKIFWSLNILVAAVFIFPRYEDFHMQVVIAFLAVFSSFLPKKYFLVFLLIAVLFFGRSLKANWQTQDRFLDQEMYKIAGYIKDYDSVYLLNSPELAYFFANKLPPKPWAINFPWYFEMNNFENRFIVELAKNQPEVIIIGNPIGGEKYDLGNYLPEKLMDFIKLQYNYSGQSDTYQVWRVRI
;
A
#
# COMPACT_ATOMS: atom_id res chain seq x y z
N MET A 1 -25.87 11.97 -13.48
CA MET A 1 -25.45 11.09 -14.60
C MET A 1 -26.73 10.63 -15.33
N ASN A 2 -26.77 10.49 -16.66
CA ASN A 2 -27.98 9.96 -17.30
C ASN A 2 -28.13 8.46 -16.96
N LYS A 3 -29.36 7.93 -16.99
CA LYS A 3 -29.66 6.54 -16.61
C LYS A 3 -28.82 5.53 -17.39
N LYS A 4 -28.63 5.77 -18.70
CA LYS A 4 -27.84 4.91 -19.59
C LYS A 4 -26.37 4.80 -19.17
N ASN A 5 -25.70 5.91 -18.89
CA ASN A 5 -24.29 5.86 -18.47
C ASN A 5 -24.13 5.21 -17.09
N PHE A 6 -25.09 5.43 -16.17
CA PHE A 6 -25.07 4.76 -14.86
C PHE A 6 -25.17 3.24 -15.03
N LEU A 7 -26.09 2.77 -15.87
CA LEU A 7 -26.22 1.34 -16.17
C LEU A 7 -24.92 0.75 -16.72
N PHE A 8 -24.30 1.38 -17.72
CA PHE A 8 -23.02 0.90 -18.26
C PHE A 8 -21.89 0.93 -17.24
N PHE A 9 -21.79 2.00 -16.44
CA PHE A 9 -20.85 2.08 -15.34
C PHE A 9 -21.02 0.90 -14.37
N SER A 10 -22.26 0.65 -13.92
CA SER A 10 -22.58 -0.45 -13.01
C SER A 10 -22.25 -1.82 -13.60
N VAL A 11 -22.48 -2.04 -14.91
CA VAL A 11 -22.11 -3.29 -15.59
C VAL A 11 -20.59 -3.47 -15.61
N ILE A 12 -19.82 -2.43 -15.93
CA ILE A 12 -18.35 -2.52 -15.97
C ILE A 12 -17.79 -2.83 -14.58
N VAL A 13 -18.24 -2.10 -13.55
CA VAL A 13 -17.83 -2.34 -12.15
C VAL A 13 -18.27 -3.73 -11.68
N GLY A 14 -19.47 -4.18 -12.04
CA GLY A 14 -19.95 -5.52 -11.71
C GLY A 14 -19.06 -6.62 -12.31
N ILE A 15 -18.65 -6.49 -13.58
CA ILE A 15 -17.72 -7.42 -14.23
C ILE A 15 -16.36 -7.41 -13.52
N GLN A 16 -15.83 -6.22 -13.19
CA GLN A 16 -14.56 -6.10 -12.47
C GLN A 16 -14.62 -6.78 -11.11
N LEU A 17 -15.69 -6.61 -10.34
CA LEU A 17 -15.87 -7.29 -9.06
C LEU A 17 -15.92 -8.80 -9.21
N ILE A 18 -16.60 -9.33 -10.23
CA ILE A 18 -16.59 -10.77 -10.54
C ILE A 18 -15.15 -11.23 -10.79
N VAL A 19 -14.37 -10.47 -11.55
CA VAL A 19 -12.97 -10.81 -11.80
C VAL A 19 -12.14 -10.80 -10.52
N LEU A 20 -12.27 -9.76 -9.68
CA LEU A 20 -11.53 -9.63 -8.44
C LEU A 20 -11.87 -10.72 -7.42
N ILE A 21 -13.15 -11.11 -7.30
CA ILE A 21 -13.61 -12.15 -6.38
C ILE A 21 -13.08 -13.54 -6.80
N ASN A 22 -12.99 -13.80 -8.10
CA ASN A 22 -12.57 -15.10 -8.65
C ASN A 22 -11.07 -15.21 -8.93
N SER A 23 -10.28 -14.20 -8.55
CA SER A 23 -8.83 -14.19 -8.76
C SER A 23 -8.08 -14.08 -7.45
N LYS A 24 -6.79 -14.41 -7.48
CA LYS A 24 -5.88 -14.32 -6.34
C LYS A 24 -5.97 -12.96 -5.67
N PHE A 25 -6.23 -12.97 -4.36
CA PHE A 25 -6.05 -11.80 -3.51
C PHE A 25 -4.73 -11.91 -2.74
N THR A 26 -4.00 -10.81 -2.60
CA THR A 26 -2.81 -10.80 -1.72
C THR A 26 -3.17 -10.29 -0.34
N VAL A 27 -3.03 -11.14 0.67
CA VAL A 27 -3.22 -10.78 2.08
C VAL A 27 -1.89 -10.33 2.66
N TRP A 28 -1.52 -9.07 2.42
CA TRP A 28 -0.33 -8.50 3.02
C TRP A 28 -0.40 -8.59 4.56
N PRO A 29 0.58 -9.19 5.24
CA PRO A 29 0.58 -9.33 6.69
C PRO A 29 0.33 -8.00 7.41
N GLU A 30 0.91 -6.90 6.93
CA GLU A 30 0.74 -5.55 7.44
C GLU A 30 -0.73 -5.11 7.51
N MET A 31 -1.54 -5.48 6.51
CA MET A 31 -2.94 -5.04 6.39
C MET A 31 -3.88 -5.79 7.33
N ILE A 32 -3.41 -6.87 7.96
CA ILE A 32 -4.15 -7.67 8.96
C ILE A 32 -3.50 -7.52 10.34
N LEU A 33 -2.20 -7.78 10.45
CA LEU A 33 -1.49 -7.81 11.73
C LEU A 33 -1.43 -6.44 12.38
N TYR A 34 -1.11 -5.37 11.66
CA TYR A 34 -0.99 -4.05 12.29
C TYR A 34 -2.32 -3.61 12.91
N PRO A 35 -3.46 -3.64 12.20
CA PRO A 35 -4.74 -3.29 12.80
C PRO A 35 -5.19 -4.29 13.89
N TRP A 36 -4.84 -5.58 13.77
CA TRP A 36 -5.08 -6.58 14.81
C TRP A 36 -4.33 -6.26 16.10
N LEU A 37 -3.03 -5.95 16.01
CA LEU A 37 -2.17 -5.61 17.14
C LEU A 37 -2.66 -4.32 17.81
N ILE A 38 -3.04 -3.29 17.04
CA ILE A 38 -3.63 -2.05 17.56
C ILE A 38 -4.89 -2.36 18.39
N ASN A 39 -5.78 -3.21 17.87
CA ASN A 39 -6.97 -3.66 18.61
C ASN A 39 -6.64 -4.52 19.84
N ASN A 40 -5.41 -5.04 19.95
CA ASN A 40 -4.89 -5.76 21.10
C ASN A 40 -3.89 -4.93 21.93
N LYS A 41 -4.07 -3.60 21.98
CA LYS A 41 -3.31 -2.67 22.84
C LYS A 41 -1.82 -2.58 22.49
N PHE A 42 -1.48 -2.67 21.21
CA PHE A 42 -0.15 -2.28 20.73
C PHE A 42 -0.19 -0.82 20.25
N ASP A 43 0.72 -0.02 20.76
CA ASP A 43 0.89 1.37 20.34
C ASP A 43 1.69 1.44 19.03
N LEU A 44 1.12 2.05 17.99
CA LEU A 44 1.84 2.27 16.72
C LEU A 44 3.09 3.14 16.97
N TYR A 45 4.21 2.76 16.36
CA TYR A 45 5.55 3.40 16.48
C TYR A 45 6.27 3.20 17.82
N LYS A 46 5.60 2.67 18.84
CA LYS A 46 6.22 2.31 20.12
C LYS A 46 6.34 0.80 20.26
N ASP A 47 5.22 0.10 20.08
CA ASP A 47 5.15 -1.37 20.13
C ASP A 47 5.18 -1.99 18.72
N ILE A 48 4.85 -1.24 17.67
CA ILE A 48 4.86 -1.70 16.28
C ILE A 48 5.79 -0.82 15.45
N ILE A 49 6.76 -1.42 14.76
CA ILE A 49 7.55 -0.70 13.75
C ILE A 49 6.71 -0.51 12.48
N ASN A 50 6.55 0.74 12.07
CA ASN A 50 5.85 1.10 10.84
C ASN A 50 6.59 2.24 10.11
N PRO A 51 7.01 2.06 8.85
CA PRO A 51 7.69 3.11 8.09
C PRO A 51 6.73 4.08 7.39
N TYR A 52 5.42 3.86 7.50
CA TYR A 52 4.40 4.68 6.86
C TYR A 52 3.70 5.60 7.86
N PHE A 53 3.00 6.61 7.37
CA PHE A 53 2.13 7.46 8.18
C PHE A 53 0.88 6.67 8.64
N PRO A 54 0.23 7.09 9.74
CA PRO A 54 -0.55 6.16 10.55
C PRO A 54 -1.96 5.88 10.03
N LEU A 55 -2.44 6.63 9.02
CA LEU A 55 -3.88 6.68 8.76
C LEU A 55 -4.45 5.34 8.30
N LEU A 56 -3.78 4.64 7.38
CA LEU A 56 -4.26 3.36 6.87
C LEU A 56 -4.39 2.28 7.97
N PRO A 57 -3.34 1.97 8.76
CA PRO A 57 -3.47 0.98 9.83
C PRO A 57 -4.50 1.38 10.90
N LEU A 58 -4.62 2.68 11.24
CA LEU A 58 -5.63 3.14 12.19
C LEU A 58 -7.06 3.01 11.65
N VAL A 59 -7.29 3.34 10.38
CA VAL A 59 -8.60 3.17 9.73
C VAL A 59 -8.97 1.69 9.66
N LEU A 60 -8.04 0.81 9.30
CA LEU A 60 -8.27 -0.63 9.28
C LEU A 60 -8.54 -1.19 10.67
N ALA A 61 -7.81 -0.72 11.70
CA ALA A 61 -8.05 -1.12 13.08
C ALA A 61 -9.47 -0.79 13.51
N LYS A 62 -9.90 0.44 13.23
CA LYS A 62 -11.27 0.88 13.53
C LYS A 62 -12.31 0.09 12.73
N TYR A 63 -12.07 -0.14 11.45
CA TYR A 63 -12.96 -0.93 10.58
C TYR A 63 -13.12 -2.36 11.10
N PHE A 64 -12.02 -3.04 11.45
CA PHE A 64 -12.07 -4.39 12.02
C PHE A 64 -12.62 -4.44 13.44
N SER A 65 -12.51 -3.37 14.24
CA SER A 65 -13.16 -3.32 15.55
C SER A 65 -14.69 -3.34 15.45
N ILE A 66 -15.25 -2.90 14.32
CA ILE A 66 -16.69 -2.82 14.08
C ILE A 66 -17.22 -4.09 13.42
N LEU A 67 -16.54 -4.56 12.36
CA LEU A 67 -17.02 -5.67 11.53
C LEU A 67 -16.38 -7.02 11.86
N GLY A 68 -15.42 -7.05 12.78
CA GLY A 68 -14.55 -8.19 13.04
C GLY A 68 -13.36 -8.23 12.09
N ILE A 69 -12.25 -8.80 12.55
CA ILE A 69 -11.07 -9.00 11.72
C ILE A 69 -11.21 -10.31 10.93
N SER A 70 -11.19 -10.21 9.60
CA SER A 70 -11.25 -11.37 8.71
C SER A 70 -10.71 -11.03 7.33
N ILE A 71 -10.29 -12.05 6.58
CA ILE A 71 -9.85 -11.90 5.19
C ILE A 71 -10.98 -11.37 4.32
N LEU A 72 -12.21 -11.83 4.54
CA LEU A 72 -13.39 -11.33 3.82
C LEU A 72 -13.57 -9.82 4.03
N ASN A 73 -13.49 -9.35 5.27
CA ASN A 73 -13.65 -7.92 5.57
C ASN A 73 -12.53 -7.08 4.95
N LEU A 74 -11.30 -7.59 4.90
CA LEU A 74 -10.20 -6.94 4.18
C LEU A 74 -10.49 -6.85 2.67
N LYS A 75 -11.00 -7.94 2.05
CA LYS A 75 -11.42 -7.93 0.64
C LYS A 75 -12.51 -6.90 0.38
N LEU A 76 -13.55 -6.86 1.21
CA LEU A 76 -14.66 -5.88 1.09
C LEU A 76 -14.18 -4.44 1.22
N PHE A 77 -13.28 -4.15 2.16
CA PHE A 77 -12.66 -2.83 2.27
C PHE A 77 -11.88 -2.48 1.01
N THR A 78 -11.07 -3.41 0.50
CA THR A 78 -10.28 -3.24 -0.73
C THR A 78 -11.18 -2.96 -1.93
N TYR A 79 -12.26 -3.73 -2.10
CA TYR A 79 -13.21 -3.55 -3.20
C TYR A 79 -13.93 -2.21 -3.11
N THR A 80 -14.22 -1.73 -1.90
CA THR A 80 -14.77 -0.38 -1.69
C THR A 80 -13.80 0.69 -2.19
N VAL A 81 -12.50 0.57 -1.87
CA VAL A 81 -11.45 1.49 -2.37
C VAL A 81 -11.35 1.46 -3.90
N ILE A 82 -11.44 0.28 -4.51
CA ILE A 82 -11.41 0.10 -5.97
C ILE A 82 -12.63 0.76 -6.61
N ILE A 83 -13.85 0.48 -6.13
CA ILE A 83 -15.09 1.07 -6.67
C ILE A 83 -15.09 2.60 -6.57
N LEU A 84 -14.58 3.15 -5.46
CA LEU A 84 -14.43 4.61 -5.31
C LEU A 84 -13.45 5.17 -6.35
N SER A 85 -12.36 4.45 -6.63
CA SER A 85 -11.40 4.81 -7.67
C SER A 85 -12.03 4.73 -9.07
N ASP A 86 -12.76 3.66 -9.37
CA ASP A 86 -13.50 3.47 -10.64
C ASP A 86 -14.48 4.63 -10.89
N LEU A 87 -15.26 4.99 -9.87
CA LEU A 87 -16.18 6.11 -9.92
C LEU A 87 -15.45 7.41 -10.26
N LEU A 88 -14.34 7.70 -9.58
CA LEU A 88 -13.58 8.93 -9.80
C LEU A 88 -12.90 8.95 -11.17
N VAL A 89 -12.32 7.83 -11.63
CA VAL A 89 -11.78 7.70 -12.99
C VAL A 89 -12.84 8.04 -14.02
N PHE A 90 -14.05 7.48 -13.88
CA PHE A 90 -15.16 7.76 -14.79
C PHE A 90 -15.61 9.23 -14.72
N LEU A 91 -15.83 9.77 -13.52
CA LEU A 91 -16.32 11.13 -13.33
C LEU A 91 -15.32 12.18 -13.86
N ILE A 92 -14.03 11.98 -13.63
CA ILE A 92 -12.98 12.85 -14.13
C ILE A 92 -12.89 12.75 -15.67
N SER A 93 -12.84 11.53 -16.21
CA SER A 93 -12.76 11.32 -17.66
C SER A 93 -13.95 11.89 -18.41
N LYS A 94 -15.13 11.90 -17.77
CA LYS A 94 -16.35 12.55 -18.29
C LYS A 94 -16.28 14.08 -18.26
N LYS A 95 -15.56 14.68 -17.31
CA LYS A 95 -15.28 16.13 -17.32
C LYS A 95 -14.34 16.51 -18.47
N LEU A 96 -13.44 15.60 -18.87
CA LEU A 96 -12.41 15.84 -19.88
C LEU A 96 -12.83 15.44 -21.30
N SER A 97 -13.82 14.56 -21.46
CA SER A 97 -14.17 13.97 -22.76
C SER A 97 -15.64 13.56 -22.86
N SER A 98 -16.03 12.90 -23.96
CA SER A 98 -17.39 12.40 -24.13
C SER A 98 -17.71 11.24 -23.17
N SER A 99 -18.99 11.03 -22.88
CA SER A 99 -19.42 9.94 -21.97
C SER A 99 -19.00 8.55 -22.46
N VAL A 100 -19.02 8.30 -23.77
CA VAL A 100 -18.60 7.03 -24.37
C VAL A 100 -17.11 6.82 -24.16
N LYS A 101 -16.30 7.87 -24.37
CA LYS A 101 -14.86 7.79 -24.13
C LYS A 101 -14.55 7.59 -22.65
N ALA A 102 -15.26 8.25 -21.74
CA ALA A 102 -15.12 8.05 -20.30
C ALA A 102 -15.41 6.61 -19.85
N LEU A 103 -16.42 5.94 -20.44
CA LEU A 103 -16.66 4.51 -20.22
C LEU A 103 -15.50 3.65 -20.74
N GLY A 104 -14.95 3.97 -21.92
CA GLY A 104 -13.77 3.28 -22.44
C GLY A 104 -12.54 3.45 -21.54
N VAL A 105 -12.34 4.66 -20.98
CA VAL A 105 -11.26 4.95 -20.04
C VAL A 105 -11.42 4.14 -18.76
N LEU A 106 -12.65 4.04 -18.24
CA LEU A 106 -12.95 3.18 -17.11
C LEU A 106 -12.58 1.72 -17.43
N ILE A 107 -13.00 1.18 -18.57
CA ILE A 107 -12.63 -0.18 -18.99
C ILE A 107 -11.11 -0.35 -19.00
N ALA A 108 -10.37 0.58 -19.63
CA ALA A 108 -8.91 0.51 -19.65
C ALA A 108 -8.29 0.55 -18.24
N TYR A 109 -8.85 1.37 -17.33
CA TYR A 109 -8.44 1.41 -15.94
C TYR A 109 -8.68 0.06 -15.25
N CYS A 110 -9.90 -0.49 -15.29
CA CYS A 110 -10.22 -1.78 -14.66
C CYS A 110 -9.27 -2.90 -15.11
N LEU A 111 -8.98 -2.96 -16.42
CA LEU A 111 -8.07 -3.95 -17.01
C LEU A 111 -6.63 -3.78 -16.50
N LEU A 112 -6.10 -2.55 -16.50
CA LEU A 112 -4.74 -2.28 -16.05
C LEU A 112 -4.60 -2.38 -14.52
N GLN A 113 -5.58 -1.88 -13.76
CA GLN A 113 -5.64 -1.96 -12.31
C GLN A 113 -5.46 -3.40 -11.85
N PHE A 114 -6.25 -4.32 -12.40
CA PHE A 114 -6.11 -5.75 -12.17
C PHE A 114 -4.73 -6.29 -12.60
N SER A 115 -4.27 -5.90 -13.79
CA SER A 115 -3.03 -6.42 -14.37
C SER A 115 -1.78 -6.11 -13.56
N PHE A 116 -1.77 -4.99 -12.84
CA PHE A 116 -0.65 -4.51 -12.04
C PHE A 116 -0.88 -4.72 -10.53
N GLY A 117 -1.45 -5.87 -10.15
CA GLY A 117 -1.59 -6.25 -8.73
C GLY A 117 -2.63 -5.41 -7.98
N GLY A 118 -3.75 -5.13 -8.63
CA GLY A 118 -4.83 -4.34 -8.05
C GLY A 118 -5.74 -5.08 -7.06
N ASN A 119 -5.71 -6.41 -7.06
CA ASN A 119 -6.53 -7.24 -6.18
C ASN A 119 -5.88 -7.47 -4.81
N GLN A 120 -5.51 -6.38 -4.14
CA GLN A 120 -4.87 -6.40 -2.82
C GLN A 120 -4.89 -5.00 -2.22
N LEU A 121 -4.97 -4.91 -0.90
CA LEU A 121 -4.83 -3.63 -0.22
C LEU A 121 -3.35 -3.33 0.01
N TRP A 122 -2.90 -2.17 -0.45
CA TRP A 122 -1.62 -1.59 -0.10
C TRP A 122 -1.75 -0.06 -0.08
N PHE A 123 -0.73 0.65 0.42
CA PHE A 123 -0.78 2.10 0.63
C PHE A 123 -1.13 2.88 -0.65
N GLU A 124 -0.58 2.49 -1.81
CA GLU A 124 -0.83 3.10 -3.12
C GLU A 124 -2.27 2.92 -3.58
N LEU A 125 -2.85 1.72 -3.42
CA LEU A 125 -4.25 1.51 -3.75
C LEU A 125 -5.15 2.32 -2.80
N ALA A 126 -4.86 2.29 -1.50
CA ALA A 126 -5.64 3.00 -0.47
C ALA A 126 -5.69 4.52 -0.71
N LEU A 127 -4.59 5.13 -1.18
CA LEU A 127 -4.54 6.56 -1.46
C LEU A 127 -5.08 6.94 -2.85
N THR A 128 -5.21 6.00 -3.78
CA THR A 128 -5.68 6.24 -5.17
C THR A 128 -7.00 7.01 -5.25
N PRO A 129 -8.08 6.68 -4.52
CA PRO A 129 -9.32 7.45 -4.61
C PRO A 129 -9.14 8.90 -4.13
N PHE A 130 -8.33 9.15 -3.11
CA PHE A 130 -8.06 10.50 -2.63
C PHE A 130 -7.17 11.30 -3.60
N ALA A 131 -6.20 10.63 -4.23
CA ALA A 131 -5.36 11.21 -5.28
C ALA A 131 -6.21 11.61 -6.50
N LEU A 132 -7.20 10.81 -6.88
CA LEU A 132 -8.13 11.17 -7.95
C LEU A 132 -9.12 12.26 -7.50
N ALA A 133 -9.62 12.19 -6.27
CA ALA A 133 -10.60 13.13 -5.74
C ALA A 133 -10.07 14.56 -5.71
N TYR A 134 -8.81 14.79 -5.31
CA TYR A 134 -8.25 16.14 -5.31
C TYR A 134 -8.23 16.72 -6.73
N VAL A 135 -7.87 15.91 -7.73
CA VAL A 135 -7.91 16.33 -9.13
C VAL A 135 -9.34 16.63 -9.57
N TYR A 136 -10.30 15.77 -9.21
CA TYR A 136 -11.70 15.98 -9.53
C TYR A 136 -12.23 17.34 -9.05
N PHE A 137 -11.84 17.79 -7.86
CA PHE A 137 -12.23 19.09 -7.31
C PHE A 137 -11.53 20.25 -8.04
N LEU A 138 -10.25 20.12 -8.40
CA LEU A 138 -9.49 21.22 -9.03
C LEU A 138 -9.82 21.47 -10.51
N ILE A 139 -10.19 20.45 -11.28
CA ILE A 139 -10.35 20.61 -12.75
C ILE A 139 -11.73 21.12 -13.20
N GLY A 140 -12.58 21.57 -12.28
CA GLY A 140 -13.87 22.16 -12.62
C GLY A 140 -13.72 23.43 -13.47
N LYS A 141 -14.74 23.78 -14.28
CA LYS A 141 -14.71 25.02 -15.08
C LYS A 141 -14.50 26.27 -14.20
N ASN A 142 -15.09 26.29 -13.01
CA ASN A 142 -14.97 27.35 -12.02
C ASN A 142 -14.94 26.74 -10.61
N PRO A 143 -13.79 26.22 -10.13
CA PRO A 143 -13.68 25.67 -8.78
C PRO A 143 -14.00 26.75 -7.75
N LYS A 144 -14.84 26.42 -6.78
CA LYS A 144 -15.23 27.27 -5.65
C LYS A 144 -14.26 27.07 -4.49
N LYS A 145 -14.32 27.96 -3.50
CA LYS A 145 -13.55 27.85 -2.24
C LYS A 145 -13.63 26.45 -1.59
N GLN A 146 -14.82 25.85 -1.61
CA GLN A 146 -15.07 24.51 -1.08
C GLN A 146 -14.31 23.44 -1.86
N ASP A 147 -14.14 23.59 -3.17
CA ASP A 147 -13.39 22.63 -3.99
C ASP A 147 -11.88 22.68 -3.63
N TYR A 148 -11.34 23.88 -3.37
CA TYR A 148 -9.96 24.03 -2.90
C TYR A 148 -9.75 23.41 -1.52
N LEU A 149 -10.68 23.62 -0.58
CA LEU A 149 -10.66 22.98 0.74
C LEU A 149 -10.70 21.45 0.60
N MET A 150 -11.59 20.91 -0.23
CA MET A 150 -11.69 19.46 -0.43
C MET A 150 -10.47 18.88 -1.13
N ALA A 151 -9.87 19.59 -2.09
CA ALA A 151 -8.63 19.17 -2.73
C ALA A 151 -7.46 19.11 -1.73
N GLY A 152 -7.31 20.15 -0.90
CA GLY A 152 -6.31 20.20 0.16
C GLY A 152 -6.48 19.06 1.17
N PHE A 153 -7.73 18.81 1.59
CA PHE A 153 -8.06 17.71 2.49
C PHE A 153 -7.75 16.33 1.88
N CYS A 154 -8.05 16.12 0.60
CA CYS A 154 -7.72 14.87 -0.09
C CYS A 154 -6.21 14.61 -0.17
N ILE A 155 -5.40 15.64 -0.47
CA ILE A 155 -3.93 15.49 -0.46
C ILE A 155 -3.41 15.26 0.97
N ALA A 156 -4.01 15.91 1.97
CA ALA A 156 -3.68 15.65 3.37
C ALA A 156 -3.92 14.18 3.74
N ILE A 157 -5.06 13.60 3.37
CA ILE A 157 -5.34 12.18 3.55
C ILE A 157 -4.30 11.31 2.82
N CYS A 158 -3.95 11.64 1.57
CA CYS A 158 -2.92 10.92 0.84
C CYS A 158 -1.59 10.91 1.62
N GLY A 159 -1.16 12.07 2.10
CA GLY A 159 0.06 12.23 2.88
C GLY A 159 0.02 11.53 4.24
N LEU A 160 -1.15 11.46 4.89
CA LEU A 160 -1.36 10.72 6.14
C LEU A 160 -1.42 9.19 5.94
N ILE A 161 -1.69 8.72 4.71
CA ILE A 161 -1.52 7.30 4.33
C ILE A 161 -0.05 7.02 4.03
N LYS A 162 0.60 7.86 3.20
CA LYS A 162 1.99 7.71 2.78
C LYS A 162 2.65 9.08 2.57
N GLN A 163 3.73 9.35 3.29
CA GLN A 163 4.40 10.65 3.35
C GLN A 163 4.80 11.21 1.99
N ASN A 164 5.27 10.38 1.06
CA ASN A 164 5.68 10.82 -0.28
C ASN A 164 4.50 11.34 -1.11
N ALA A 165 3.26 11.02 -0.75
CA ALA A 165 2.09 11.54 -1.44
C ALA A 165 1.84 13.03 -1.18
N LEU A 166 2.56 13.65 -0.24
CA LEU A 166 2.64 15.10 -0.11
C LEU A 166 3.19 15.77 -1.39
N LEU A 167 3.94 15.05 -2.22
CA LEU A 167 4.41 15.57 -3.50
C LEU A 167 3.26 15.95 -4.46
N PHE A 168 2.02 15.49 -4.23
CA PHE A 168 0.86 15.95 -5.01
C PHE A 168 0.53 17.44 -4.78
N TYR A 169 1.09 18.08 -3.76
CA TYR A 169 1.06 19.54 -3.66
C TYR A 169 1.72 20.21 -4.89
N ILE A 170 2.75 19.61 -5.50
CA ILE A 170 3.46 20.20 -6.66
C ILE A 170 2.53 20.44 -7.86
N PRO A 171 1.85 19.43 -8.44
CA PRO A 171 0.92 19.67 -9.55
C PRO A 171 -0.24 20.57 -9.15
N ALA A 172 -0.77 20.45 -7.93
CA ALA A 172 -1.87 21.29 -7.46
C ALA A 172 -1.47 22.77 -7.39
N LEU A 173 -0.32 23.08 -6.80
CA LEU A 173 0.24 24.43 -6.73
C LEU A 173 0.51 24.99 -8.12
N TYR A 174 1.09 24.20 -9.03
CA TYR A 174 1.28 24.59 -10.42
C TYR A 174 -0.04 25.09 -11.04
N LEU A 175 -1.11 24.31 -10.95
CA LEU A 175 -2.40 24.65 -11.54
C LEU A 175 -3.04 25.90 -10.90
N ILE A 176 -2.95 26.06 -9.58
CA ILE A 176 -3.51 27.22 -8.85
C ILE A 176 -2.77 28.50 -9.22
N LEU A 177 -1.44 28.44 -9.28
CA LEU A 177 -0.57 29.59 -9.57
C LEU A 177 -0.70 30.03 -11.03
N THR A 178 -0.70 29.11 -12.00
CA THR A 178 -0.89 29.47 -13.42
C THR A 178 -2.29 30.03 -13.69
N SER A 179 -3.28 29.57 -12.93
CA SER A 179 -4.65 30.12 -12.99
C SER A 179 -4.79 31.52 -12.36
N LYS A 180 -3.72 32.10 -11.80
CA LYS A 180 -3.70 33.41 -11.11
C LYS A 180 -4.66 33.50 -9.91
N LYS A 181 -4.97 32.37 -9.27
CA LYS A 181 -5.92 32.27 -8.13
C LYS A 181 -5.22 32.22 -6.78
N ILE A 182 -4.27 33.13 -6.54
CA ILE A 182 -3.41 33.09 -5.35
C ILE A 182 -4.17 33.13 -4.02
N LYS A 183 -5.32 33.82 -3.97
CA LYS A 183 -6.16 33.88 -2.76
C LYS A 183 -6.72 32.51 -2.36
N GLU A 184 -6.91 31.62 -3.34
CA GLU A 184 -7.45 30.28 -3.13
C GLU A 184 -6.40 29.31 -2.56
N LEU A 185 -5.11 29.69 -2.61
CA LEU A 185 -4.01 28.92 -2.02
C LEU A 185 -4.21 28.70 -0.52
N ILE A 186 -4.72 29.70 0.20
CA ILE A 186 -4.96 29.61 1.65
C ILE A 186 -6.01 28.53 1.93
N TYR A 187 -7.13 28.55 1.18
CA TYR A 187 -8.18 27.54 1.34
C TYR A 187 -7.69 26.13 0.97
N PHE A 188 -6.77 26.02 0.04
CA PHE A 188 -6.14 24.75 -0.32
C PHE A 188 -5.16 24.23 0.74
N LEU A 189 -4.37 25.10 1.39
CA LEU A 189 -3.34 24.69 2.36
C LEU A 189 -3.87 24.44 3.78
N ILE A 190 -4.91 25.18 4.22
CA ILE A 190 -5.45 25.07 5.58
C ILE A 190 -5.82 23.63 5.99
N PRO A 191 -6.56 22.85 5.19
CA PRO A 191 -6.94 21.49 5.57
C PRO A 191 -5.72 20.57 5.78
N GLY A 192 -4.68 20.73 4.96
CA GLY A 192 -3.41 20.05 5.14
C GLY A 192 -2.78 20.40 6.48
N PHE A 193 -2.59 21.69 6.73
CA PHE A 193 -2.03 22.18 8.00
C PHE A 193 -2.79 21.65 9.22
N LEU A 194 -4.12 21.76 9.23
CA LEU A 194 -4.96 21.29 10.35
C LEU A 194 -4.86 19.78 10.55
N SER A 195 -4.85 18.99 9.47
CA SER A 195 -4.76 17.52 9.57
C SER A 195 -3.43 17.08 10.19
N TYR A 196 -2.32 17.73 9.81
CA TYR A 196 -1.00 17.46 10.38
C TYR A 196 -0.86 17.98 11.82
N LEU A 197 -1.48 19.10 12.15
CA LEU A 197 -1.53 19.61 13.52
C LEU A 197 -2.26 18.63 14.45
N VAL A 198 -3.39 18.08 14.02
CA VAL A 198 -4.14 17.06 14.76
C VAL A 198 -3.30 15.79 14.93
N MET A 199 -2.65 15.31 13.87
CA MET A 199 -1.75 14.14 13.94
C MET A 199 -0.61 14.38 14.94
N PHE A 200 0.04 15.54 14.89
CA PHE A 200 1.13 15.89 15.79
C PHE A 200 0.67 16.00 17.25
N GLY A 201 -0.48 16.63 17.49
CA GLY A 201 -1.09 16.67 18.82
C GLY A 201 -1.40 15.28 19.36
N TYR A 202 -1.96 14.39 18.53
CA TYR A 202 -2.18 12.99 18.89
C TYR A 202 -0.86 12.27 19.26
N PHE A 203 0.21 12.47 18.50
CA PHE A 203 1.51 11.85 18.80
C PHE A 203 2.16 12.36 20.09
N LEU A 204 2.00 13.65 20.39
CA LEU A 204 2.48 14.23 21.64
C LEU A 204 1.73 13.65 22.84
N VAL A 205 0.39 13.63 22.79
CA VAL A 205 -0.45 13.14 23.91
C VAL A 205 -0.18 11.66 24.21
N ASN A 206 0.09 10.84 23.19
CA ASN A 206 0.35 9.41 23.36
C ASN A 206 1.83 9.06 23.56
N GLY A 207 2.74 10.04 23.57
CA GLY A 207 4.17 9.80 23.76
C GLY A 207 4.84 8.99 22.63
N ILE A 208 4.21 8.91 21.45
CA ILE A 208 4.71 8.11 20.31
C ILE A 208 5.51 8.94 19.29
N LEU A 209 5.67 10.24 19.52
CA LEU A 209 6.34 11.15 18.57
C LEU A 209 7.79 10.75 18.25
N SER A 210 8.57 10.33 19.25
CA SER A 210 9.97 9.90 19.06
C SER A 210 10.06 8.63 18.21
N GLY A 211 9.18 7.65 18.48
CA GLY A 211 9.06 6.44 17.68
C GLY A 211 8.64 6.75 16.25
N PHE A 212 7.62 7.60 16.08
CA PHE A 212 7.16 8.04 14.76
C PHE A 212 8.29 8.71 13.95
N TYR A 213 9.03 9.63 14.57
CA TYR A 213 10.15 10.30 13.91
C TYR A 213 11.24 9.29 13.50
N SER A 214 11.54 8.33 14.36
CA SER A 214 12.53 7.29 14.06
C SER A 214 12.08 6.39 12.90
N TRP A 215 10.88 5.82 12.98
CA TRP A 215 10.40 4.79 12.05
C TRP A 215 9.81 5.36 10.76
N ALA A 216 8.99 6.40 10.83
CA ALA A 216 8.29 6.93 9.66
C ALA A 216 9.07 8.04 8.93
N ILE A 217 10.05 8.67 9.58
CA ILE A 217 10.87 9.73 8.97
C ILE A 217 12.30 9.24 8.73
N LEU A 218 13.09 9.05 9.80
CA LEU A 218 14.53 8.75 9.68
C LEU A 218 14.80 7.46 8.89
N LEU A 219 14.11 6.37 9.23
CA LEU A 219 14.26 5.11 8.51
C LEU A 219 13.97 5.30 7.02
N THR A 220 12.87 5.96 6.67
CA THR A 220 12.49 6.10 5.25
C THR A 220 13.47 6.91 4.43
N LEU A 221 14.15 7.88 5.05
CA LEU A 221 15.24 8.63 4.41
C LEU A 221 16.51 7.78 4.24
N SER A 222 16.71 6.75 5.07
CA SER A 222 17.86 5.82 4.99
C SER A 222 17.57 4.52 4.24
N LEU A 223 16.30 4.21 3.90
CA LEU A 223 15.91 2.95 3.28
C LEU A 223 16.64 2.68 1.95
N THR A 224 16.90 3.70 1.14
CA THR A 224 17.66 3.57 -0.12
C THR A 224 19.11 3.11 0.07
N LYS A 225 19.66 3.27 1.27
CA LYS A 225 21.01 2.84 1.65
C LYS A 225 20.99 1.51 2.41
N SER A 226 19.82 0.98 2.74
CA SER A 226 19.67 -0.21 3.56
C SER A 226 19.84 -1.48 2.70
N PRO A 227 20.63 -2.47 3.16
CA PRO A 227 20.78 -3.74 2.45
C PRO A 227 19.44 -4.44 2.18
N GLY A 228 19.29 -5.03 0.99
CA GLY A 228 18.08 -5.78 0.60
C GLY A 228 16.82 -4.94 0.33
N PHE A 229 16.86 -3.62 0.55
CA PHE A 229 15.67 -2.77 0.35
C PHE A 229 15.41 -2.44 -1.13
N VAL A 230 16.46 -2.01 -1.84
CA VAL A 230 16.36 -1.61 -3.25
C VAL A 230 16.11 -2.83 -4.12
N SER A 231 15.03 -2.79 -4.90
CA SER A 231 14.69 -3.83 -5.87
C SER A 231 14.33 -3.13 -7.18
N LEU A 232 15.22 -3.25 -8.18
CA LEU A 232 14.99 -2.65 -9.49
C LEU A 232 14.16 -3.61 -10.37
N PRO A 233 13.30 -3.07 -11.26
CA PRO A 233 12.56 -3.92 -12.16
C PRO A 233 13.51 -4.70 -13.09
N THR A 234 13.13 -5.92 -13.42
CA THR A 234 13.79 -6.70 -14.49
C THR A 234 13.64 -5.99 -15.84
N LYS A 235 14.47 -6.33 -16.84
CA LYS A 235 14.33 -5.80 -18.22
C LYS A 235 12.91 -5.95 -18.79
N ARG A 236 12.26 -7.07 -18.47
CA ARG A 236 10.86 -7.34 -18.85
C ARG A 236 9.91 -6.38 -18.16
N GLN A 237 10.06 -6.17 -16.85
CA GLN A 237 9.22 -5.24 -16.08
C GLN A 237 9.43 -3.80 -16.54
N TYR A 238 10.65 -3.37 -16.87
CA TYR A 238 10.88 -2.05 -17.48
C TYR A 238 10.02 -1.82 -18.72
N LEU A 239 9.97 -2.79 -19.65
CA LEU A 239 9.10 -2.68 -20.82
C LEU A 239 7.62 -2.62 -20.41
N GLN A 240 7.20 -3.41 -19.43
CA GLN A 240 5.82 -3.39 -18.94
C GLN A 240 5.43 -2.03 -18.33
N ILE A 241 6.34 -1.38 -17.61
CA ILE A 241 6.16 -0.05 -17.04
C ILE A 241 6.06 1.00 -18.13
N LEU A 242 6.93 0.95 -19.15
CA LEU A 242 7.02 1.98 -20.19
C LEU A 242 5.85 1.95 -21.18
N VAL A 243 5.29 0.78 -21.47
CA VAL A 243 4.24 0.64 -22.49
C VAL A 243 2.99 1.49 -22.20
N PRO A 244 2.43 1.51 -20.97
CA PRO A 244 1.32 2.41 -20.61
C PRO A 244 1.62 3.91 -20.79
N PHE A 245 2.89 4.33 -20.71
CA PHE A 245 3.30 5.72 -20.93
C PHE A 245 3.23 6.13 -22.40
N PHE A 246 2.96 5.21 -23.33
CA PHE A 246 2.60 5.58 -24.71
C PHE A 246 1.44 6.57 -24.78
N SER A 247 0.57 6.59 -23.77
CA SER A 247 -0.49 7.59 -23.64
C SER A 247 0.03 9.04 -23.59
N LEU A 248 1.30 9.26 -23.30
CA LEU A 248 1.96 10.57 -23.31
C LEU A 248 2.46 11.00 -24.71
N TYR A 249 2.52 10.10 -25.69
CA TYR A 249 3.17 10.36 -26.98
C TYR A 249 2.41 11.39 -27.84
N GLY A 250 3.16 12.29 -28.49
CA GLY A 250 2.67 13.13 -29.58
C GLY A 250 1.73 14.27 -29.18
N LEU A 251 1.68 14.66 -27.90
CA LEU A 251 0.78 15.70 -27.41
C LEU A 251 1.50 17.05 -27.29
N LYS A 252 0.93 18.10 -27.92
CA LYS A 252 1.30 19.48 -27.62
C LYS A 252 0.97 19.80 -26.16
N PHE A 253 1.94 20.30 -25.41
CA PHE A 253 1.79 20.66 -23.99
C PHE A 253 0.86 21.87 -23.84
N SER A 254 -0.27 21.66 -23.17
CA SER A 254 -1.11 22.73 -22.60
C SER A 254 -0.98 22.70 -21.08
N GLU A 255 -1.38 23.77 -20.40
CA GLU A 255 -1.33 23.85 -18.92
C GLU A 255 -1.98 22.63 -18.27
N MET A 256 -3.17 22.23 -18.74
CA MET A 256 -3.84 21.03 -18.26
C MET A 256 -3.01 19.77 -18.47
N LYS A 257 -2.37 19.59 -19.63
CA LYS A 257 -1.55 18.40 -19.87
C LYS A 257 -0.29 18.39 -19.01
N ILE A 258 0.33 19.55 -18.77
CA ILE A 258 1.47 19.67 -17.85
C ILE A 258 1.04 19.26 -16.43
N PHE A 259 -0.11 19.76 -15.96
CA PHE A 259 -0.68 19.37 -14.68
C PHE A 259 -0.87 17.84 -14.55
N TRP A 260 -1.37 17.19 -15.60
CA TRP A 260 -1.51 15.74 -15.62
C TRP A 260 -0.17 15.00 -15.71
N SER A 261 0.79 15.49 -16.50
CA SER A 261 2.13 14.90 -16.58
C SER A 261 2.86 14.98 -15.23
N LEU A 262 2.73 16.09 -14.51
CA LEU A 262 3.27 16.25 -13.16
C LEU A 262 2.64 15.27 -12.17
N ASN A 263 1.32 15.04 -12.28
CA ASN A 263 0.63 14.01 -11.49
C ASN A 263 1.20 12.62 -11.70
N ILE A 264 1.38 12.24 -12.97
CA ILE A 264 1.95 10.95 -13.35
C ILE A 264 3.39 10.82 -12.85
N LEU A 265 4.19 11.88 -12.98
CA LEU A 265 5.57 11.91 -12.48
C LEU A 265 5.64 11.74 -10.96
N VAL A 266 4.81 12.47 -10.22
CA VAL A 266 4.71 12.33 -8.76
C VAL A 266 4.28 10.92 -8.38
N ALA A 267 3.26 10.37 -9.03
CA ALA A 267 2.81 9.01 -8.77
C ALA A 267 3.90 7.97 -9.09
N ALA A 268 4.75 8.22 -10.09
CA ALA A 268 5.85 7.33 -10.47
C ALA A 268 6.95 7.26 -9.40
N VAL A 269 7.06 8.25 -8.51
CA VAL A 269 7.98 8.20 -7.35
C VAL A 269 7.66 7.01 -6.44
N PHE A 270 6.41 6.56 -6.37
CA PHE A 270 6.01 5.43 -5.52
C PHE A 270 6.55 4.08 -6.00
N ILE A 271 6.96 3.99 -7.26
CA ILE A 271 7.50 2.77 -7.88
C ILE A 271 8.93 2.48 -7.38
N PHE A 272 9.64 3.51 -6.90
CA PHE A 272 11.04 3.42 -6.51
C PHE A 272 11.23 3.72 -5.02
N PRO A 273 12.27 3.17 -4.38
CA PRO A 273 13.37 2.37 -4.94
C PRO A 273 13.13 0.85 -4.96
N ARG A 274 11.92 0.39 -4.59
CA ARG A 274 11.55 -1.02 -4.55
C ARG A 274 10.37 -1.27 -5.50
N TYR A 275 10.67 -1.81 -6.67
CA TYR A 275 9.66 -2.10 -7.68
C TYR A 275 8.86 -3.34 -7.32
N GLU A 276 7.54 -3.18 -7.34
CA GLU A 276 6.54 -4.24 -7.39
C GLU A 276 5.35 -3.70 -8.20
N ASP A 277 4.63 -4.58 -8.90
CA ASP A 277 3.55 -4.17 -9.80
C ASP A 277 2.48 -3.32 -9.09
N PHE A 278 2.19 -3.62 -7.82
CA PHE A 278 1.18 -2.91 -7.04
C PHE A 278 1.57 -1.48 -6.64
N HIS A 279 2.84 -1.09 -6.77
CA HIS A 279 3.22 0.32 -6.60
C HIS A 279 2.74 1.19 -7.78
N MET A 280 2.31 0.58 -8.89
CA MET A 280 1.81 1.27 -10.08
C MET A 280 0.37 1.78 -9.97
N GLN A 281 -0.38 1.43 -8.91
CA GLN A 281 -1.84 1.64 -8.85
C GLN A 281 -2.25 3.11 -9.08
N VAL A 282 -1.54 4.05 -8.47
CA VAL A 282 -1.80 5.49 -8.62
C VAL A 282 -1.41 5.99 -10.01
N VAL A 283 -0.28 5.52 -10.55
CA VAL A 283 0.21 5.87 -11.89
C VAL A 283 -0.78 5.41 -12.95
N ILE A 284 -1.28 4.18 -12.83
CA ILE A 284 -2.26 3.61 -13.76
C ILE A 284 -3.56 4.38 -13.74
N ALA A 285 -4.03 4.80 -12.56
CA ALA A 285 -5.21 5.64 -12.44
C ALA A 285 -5.04 6.96 -13.21
N PHE A 286 -3.91 7.66 -13.01
CA PHE A 286 -3.63 8.91 -13.73
C PHE A 286 -3.41 8.70 -15.23
N LEU A 287 -2.70 7.65 -15.66
CA LEU A 287 -2.50 7.32 -17.08
C LEU A 287 -3.81 6.98 -17.77
N ALA A 288 -4.67 6.20 -17.13
CA ALA A 288 -5.98 5.86 -17.66
C ALA A 288 -6.80 7.14 -17.88
N VAL A 289 -6.90 8.01 -16.87
CA VAL A 289 -7.62 9.28 -17.02
C VAL A 289 -6.97 10.18 -18.08
N PHE A 290 -5.65 10.26 -18.14
CA PHE A 290 -4.91 11.03 -19.14
C PHE A 290 -5.20 10.56 -20.57
N SER A 291 -5.49 9.27 -20.77
CA SER A 291 -5.92 8.75 -22.08
C SER A 291 -7.20 9.40 -22.62
N SER A 292 -7.97 10.11 -21.77
CA SER A 292 -9.07 11.01 -22.17
C SER A 292 -8.64 12.11 -23.15
N PHE A 293 -7.36 12.48 -23.21
CA PHE A 293 -6.82 13.45 -24.17
C PHE A 293 -6.40 12.83 -25.51
N LEU A 294 -6.29 11.50 -25.60
CA LEU A 294 -5.79 10.84 -26.80
C LEU A 294 -6.78 10.91 -27.98
N PRO A 295 -6.32 11.15 -29.22
CA PRO A 295 -7.14 10.89 -30.39
C PRO A 295 -7.66 9.44 -30.43
N LYS A 296 -8.83 9.21 -31.05
CA LYS A 296 -9.52 7.90 -31.07
C LYS A 296 -8.58 6.74 -31.43
N LYS A 297 -7.74 6.90 -32.47
CA LYS A 297 -6.80 5.85 -32.91
C LYS A 297 -5.80 5.43 -31.83
N TYR A 298 -5.22 6.39 -31.11
CA TYR A 298 -4.25 6.12 -30.06
C TYR A 298 -4.92 5.60 -28.79
N PHE A 299 -6.13 6.06 -28.51
CA PHE A 299 -6.93 5.53 -27.41
C PHE A 299 -7.27 4.04 -27.62
N LEU A 300 -7.60 3.64 -28.86
CA LEU A 300 -7.84 2.22 -29.18
C LEU A 300 -6.58 1.36 -29.02
N VAL A 301 -5.40 1.88 -29.37
CA VAL A 301 -4.11 1.21 -29.12
C VAL A 301 -3.87 1.05 -27.62
N PHE A 302 -4.11 2.09 -26.82
CA PHE A 302 -4.01 2.02 -25.36
C PHE A 302 -4.96 0.98 -24.76
N LEU A 303 -6.19 0.91 -25.24
CA LEU A 303 -7.17 -0.09 -24.82
C LEU A 303 -6.74 -1.52 -25.21
N LEU A 304 -6.21 -1.71 -26.42
CA LEU A 304 -5.67 -3.01 -26.86
C LEU A 304 -4.53 -3.47 -25.96
N ILE A 305 -3.60 -2.57 -25.62
CA ILE A 305 -2.52 -2.83 -24.67
C ILE A 305 -3.11 -3.29 -23.33
N ALA A 306 -4.10 -2.58 -22.79
CA ALA A 306 -4.76 -2.94 -21.53
C ALA A 306 -5.39 -4.35 -21.58
N VAL A 307 -6.03 -4.71 -22.70
CA VAL A 307 -6.59 -6.06 -22.92
C VAL A 307 -5.50 -7.13 -22.93
N LEU A 308 -4.35 -6.88 -23.57
CA LEU A 308 -3.24 -7.82 -23.62
C LEU A 308 -2.63 -8.08 -22.23
N PHE A 309 -2.42 -7.02 -21.45
CA PHE A 309 -1.98 -7.14 -20.06
C PHE A 309 -3.00 -7.92 -19.23
N PHE A 310 -4.29 -7.59 -19.38
CA PHE A 310 -5.36 -8.25 -18.65
C PHE A 310 -5.43 -9.75 -18.96
N GLY A 311 -5.39 -10.15 -20.23
CA GLY A 311 -5.45 -11.56 -20.61
C GLY A 311 -4.30 -12.39 -20.00
N ARG A 312 -3.10 -11.83 -19.96
CA ARG A 312 -1.94 -12.46 -19.30
C ARG A 312 -2.15 -12.56 -17.78
N SER A 313 -2.53 -11.47 -17.14
CA SER A 313 -2.70 -11.44 -15.68
C SER A 313 -3.90 -12.29 -15.21
N LEU A 314 -4.96 -12.38 -16.02
CA LEU A 314 -6.11 -13.22 -15.74
C LEU A 314 -5.70 -14.69 -15.74
N LYS A 315 -4.99 -15.15 -16.78
CA LYS A 315 -4.48 -16.52 -16.85
C LYS A 315 -3.60 -16.89 -15.64
N ALA A 316 -2.81 -15.95 -15.14
CA ALA A 316 -1.87 -16.19 -14.04
C ALA A 316 -2.53 -16.19 -12.64
N ASN A 317 -3.70 -15.57 -12.49
CA ASN A 317 -4.29 -15.32 -11.16
C ASN A 317 -5.72 -15.85 -11.01
N TRP A 318 -6.37 -16.30 -12.08
CA TRP A 318 -7.75 -16.82 -12.02
C TRP A 318 -7.81 -18.11 -11.20
N GLN A 319 -8.70 -18.16 -10.20
CA GLN A 319 -8.95 -19.31 -9.33
C GLN A 319 -7.70 -19.90 -8.66
N THR A 320 -6.66 -19.10 -8.47
CA THR A 320 -5.48 -19.48 -7.69
C THR A 320 -5.65 -19.06 -6.24
N GLN A 321 -5.03 -19.78 -5.30
CA GLN A 321 -5.08 -19.48 -3.87
C GLN A 321 -4.56 -18.08 -3.56
N ASP A 322 -5.17 -17.46 -2.54
CA ASP A 322 -4.74 -16.17 -2.01
C ASP A 322 -3.28 -16.23 -1.51
N ARG A 323 -2.50 -15.18 -1.82
CA ARG A 323 -1.09 -15.13 -1.41
C ARG A 323 -0.99 -14.91 0.10
N PHE A 324 -0.01 -15.60 0.72
CA PHE A 324 0.25 -15.65 2.17
C PHE A 324 -0.77 -16.48 2.98
N LEU A 325 -1.68 -17.19 2.32
CA LEU A 325 -2.61 -18.14 2.94
C LEU A 325 -2.33 -19.58 2.49
N ASP A 326 -1.06 -19.98 2.50
CA ASP A 326 -0.63 -21.34 2.16
C ASP A 326 -0.81 -22.32 3.34
N GLN A 327 -0.64 -23.62 3.05
CA GLN A 327 -0.76 -24.68 4.05
C GLN A 327 0.27 -24.57 5.17
N GLU A 328 1.46 -24.04 4.87
CA GLU A 328 2.53 -23.88 5.85
C GLU A 328 2.15 -22.86 6.92
N MET A 329 1.57 -21.73 6.52
CA MET A 329 1.05 -20.73 7.45
C MET A 329 0.04 -21.35 8.42
N TYR A 330 -0.94 -22.13 7.93
CA TYR A 330 -1.93 -22.79 8.79
C TYR A 330 -1.31 -23.86 9.69
N LYS A 331 -0.31 -24.60 9.20
CA LYS A 331 0.42 -25.59 9.99
C LYS A 331 1.16 -24.93 11.16
N ILE A 332 1.87 -23.83 10.92
CA ILE A 332 2.57 -23.08 11.96
C ILE A 332 1.56 -22.48 12.94
N ALA A 333 0.47 -21.88 12.46
CA ALA A 333 -0.58 -21.35 13.31
C ALA A 333 -1.18 -22.43 14.24
N GLY A 334 -1.43 -23.63 13.72
CA GLY A 334 -1.88 -24.77 14.52
C GLY A 334 -0.85 -25.19 15.56
N TYR A 335 0.43 -25.27 15.16
CA TYR A 335 1.53 -25.66 16.04
C TYR A 335 1.74 -24.68 17.21
N ILE A 336 1.71 -23.37 16.94
CA ILE A 336 2.01 -22.36 17.98
C ILE A 336 0.84 -22.08 18.93
N LYS A 337 -0.35 -22.62 18.63
CA LYS A 337 -1.58 -22.37 19.41
C LYS A 337 -1.48 -22.86 20.86
N ASP A 338 -0.74 -23.94 21.07
CA ASP A 338 -0.65 -24.63 22.36
C ASP A 338 0.44 -24.07 23.29
N TYR A 339 1.25 -23.10 22.81
CA TYR A 339 2.30 -22.44 23.60
C TYR A 339 1.79 -21.16 24.24
N ASP A 340 2.24 -20.84 25.45
CA ASP A 340 1.79 -19.63 26.16
C ASP A 340 2.29 -18.36 25.49
N SER A 341 3.53 -18.37 25.02
CA SER A 341 4.17 -17.24 24.35
C SER A 341 5.13 -17.71 23.25
N VAL A 342 5.11 -17.01 22.11
CA VAL A 342 5.85 -17.41 20.91
C VAL A 342 6.47 -16.23 20.20
N TYR A 343 7.71 -16.40 19.74
CA TYR A 343 8.35 -15.49 18.79
C TYR A 343 8.60 -16.18 17.45
N LEU A 344 8.20 -15.52 16.36
CA LEU A 344 8.37 -15.98 14.97
C LEU A 344 9.46 -15.15 14.30
N LEU A 345 10.56 -15.80 13.93
CA LEU A 345 11.66 -15.22 13.19
C LEU A 345 11.74 -15.84 11.80
N ASN A 346 11.78 -15.02 10.75
CA ASN A 346 11.84 -15.48 9.36
C ASN A 346 10.75 -16.52 9.00
N SER A 347 9.58 -16.41 9.61
CA SER A 347 8.47 -17.38 9.54
C SER A 347 7.16 -16.64 9.19
N PRO A 348 6.13 -17.29 8.60
CA PRO A 348 4.86 -16.66 8.26
C PRO A 348 4.19 -15.94 9.44
N GLU A 349 4.24 -14.61 9.44
CA GLU A 349 3.82 -13.78 10.57
C GLU A 349 2.31 -13.77 10.79
N LEU A 350 1.52 -14.04 9.74
CA LEU A 350 0.07 -14.20 9.86
C LEU A 350 -0.33 -15.35 10.80
N ALA A 351 0.59 -16.27 11.09
CA ALA A 351 0.35 -17.32 12.08
C ALA A 351 0.01 -16.76 13.46
N TYR A 352 0.53 -15.59 13.85
CA TYR A 352 0.13 -14.90 15.09
C TYR A 352 -1.37 -14.64 15.14
N PHE A 353 -1.92 -14.11 14.05
CA PHE A 353 -3.34 -13.82 13.95
C PHE A 353 -4.19 -15.10 14.01
N PHE A 354 -3.84 -16.12 13.22
CA PHE A 354 -4.62 -17.37 13.16
C PHE A 354 -4.51 -18.22 14.43
N ALA A 355 -3.39 -18.16 15.14
CA ALA A 355 -3.21 -18.82 16.43
C ALA A 355 -3.75 -18.01 17.61
N ASN A 356 -4.16 -16.76 17.36
CA ASN A 356 -4.51 -15.77 18.39
C ASN A 356 -3.39 -15.61 19.44
N LYS A 357 -2.14 -15.48 18.99
CA LYS A 357 -0.95 -15.30 19.82
C LYS A 357 -0.33 -13.94 19.57
N LEU A 358 -0.11 -13.17 20.62
CA LEU A 358 0.52 -11.87 20.51
C LEU A 358 2.05 -12.03 20.38
N PRO A 359 2.71 -11.31 19.46
CA PRO A 359 4.15 -11.26 19.40
C PRO A 359 4.75 -10.51 20.61
N PRO A 360 6.04 -10.71 20.92
CA PRO A 360 6.74 -9.88 21.89
C PRO A 360 6.78 -8.41 21.45
N LYS A 361 6.80 -7.49 22.43
CA LYS A 361 6.94 -6.05 22.21
C LYS A 361 8.41 -5.61 22.39
N PRO A 362 8.92 -4.65 21.60
CA PRO A 362 8.31 -4.11 20.38
C PRO A 362 8.34 -5.17 19.26
N TRP A 363 7.35 -5.17 18.39
CA TRP A 363 7.25 -6.08 17.27
C TRP A 363 7.56 -5.39 15.93
N ALA A 364 8.21 -6.12 15.05
CA ALA A 364 8.53 -5.70 13.70
C ALA A 364 8.38 -6.89 12.76
N ILE A 365 8.02 -6.61 11.51
CA ILE A 365 8.19 -7.58 10.43
C ILE A 365 9.67 -7.91 10.31
N ASN A 366 10.00 -9.14 9.97
CA ASN A 366 11.38 -9.64 9.85
C ASN A 366 12.11 -9.12 8.60
N PHE A 367 12.02 -7.81 8.35
CA PHE A 367 12.75 -7.14 7.29
C PHE A 367 14.16 -6.77 7.74
N PRO A 368 15.18 -7.01 6.90
CA PRO A 368 16.56 -6.69 7.26
C PRO A 368 16.76 -5.23 7.62
N TRP A 369 16.17 -4.31 6.86
CA TRP A 369 16.29 -2.88 7.11
C TRP A 369 15.64 -2.39 8.42
N TYR A 370 14.86 -3.21 9.14
CA TYR A 370 14.41 -2.87 10.50
C TYR A 370 15.45 -3.26 11.55
N PHE A 371 16.02 -4.46 11.45
CA PHE A 371 17.02 -4.97 12.40
C PHE A 371 18.39 -4.32 12.25
N GLU A 372 18.76 -3.94 11.02
CA GLU A 372 20.00 -3.20 10.74
C GLU A 372 19.92 -1.72 11.12
N MET A 373 18.75 -1.22 11.55
CA MET A 373 18.60 0.19 11.97
C MET A 373 19.10 0.40 13.40
N ASN A 374 19.98 1.40 13.59
CA ASN A 374 20.54 1.91 14.85
C ASN A 374 19.97 1.29 16.14
N ASN A 375 20.65 0.26 16.64
CA ASN A 375 20.37 -0.40 17.92
C ASN A 375 18.97 -1.02 18.07
N PHE A 376 18.20 -1.21 16.98
CA PHE A 376 16.91 -1.90 17.11
C PHE A 376 17.09 -3.34 17.58
N GLU A 377 17.98 -4.10 16.94
CA GLU A 377 18.27 -5.48 17.34
C GLU A 377 18.66 -5.57 18.83
N ASN A 378 19.56 -4.71 19.30
CA ASN A 378 19.95 -4.67 20.72
C ASN A 378 18.76 -4.38 21.64
N ARG A 379 17.92 -3.39 21.30
CA ARG A 379 16.72 -3.06 22.09
C ARG A 379 15.72 -4.21 22.09
N PHE A 380 15.52 -4.85 20.94
CA PHE A 380 14.65 -6.01 20.79
C PHE A 380 15.13 -7.17 21.66
N ILE A 381 16.44 -7.48 21.66
CA ILE A 381 17.04 -8.51 22.53
C ILE A 381 16.80 -8.19 24.00
N VAL A 382 17.00 -6.93 24.44
CA VAL A 382 16.75 -6.53 25.83
C VAL A 382 15.29 -6.75 26.24
N GLU A 383 14.34 -6.39 25.39
CA GLU A 383 12.92 -6.58 25.70
C GLU A 383 12.49 -8.05 25.61
N LEU A 384 13.04 -8.81 24.65
CA LEU A 384 12.84 -10.25 24.54
C LEU A 384 13.42 -11.01 25.75
N ALA A 385 14.54 -10.56 26.29
CA ALA A 385 15.15 -11.13 27.50
C ALA A 385 14.32 -10.85 28.76
N LYS A 386 13.59 -9.73 28.82
CA LYS A 386 12.67 -9.41 29.93
C LYS A 386 11.38 -10.23 29.85
N ASN A 387 10.87 -10.45 28.64
CA ASN A 387 9.63 -11.17 28.39
C ASN A 387 9.93 -12.39 27.49
N GLN A 388 10.65 -13.37 28.03
CA GLN A 388 11.12 -14.52 27.26
C GLN A 388 9.93 -15.35 26.77
N PRO A 389 9.74 -15.50 25.45
CA PRO A 389 8.74 -16.43 24.94
C PRO A 389 9.10 -17.87 25.32
N GLU A 390 8.10 -18.71 25.53
CA GLU A 390 8.29 -20.14 25.78
C GLU A 390 9.00 -20.82 24.60
N VAL A 391 8.59 -20.43 23.37
CA VAL A 391 9.10 -21.00 22.13
C VAL A 391 9.47 -19.93 21.11
N ILE A 392 10.56 -20.18 20.37
CA ILE A 392 10.96 -19.41 19.21
C ILE A 392 10.93 -20.33 17.98
N ILE A 393 10.19 -19.92 16.95
CA ILE A 393 10.12 -20.59 15.66
C ILE A 393 10.95 -19.80 14.66
N ILE A 394 11.93 -20.45 14.05
CA ILE A 394 12.83 -19.83 13.08
C ILE A 394 12.63 -20.50 11.72
N GLY A 395 12.15 -19.77 10.72
CA GLY A 395 12.03 -20.31 9.36
C GLY A 395 13.40 -20.50 8.71
N ASN A 396 13.56 -21.63 8.01
CA ASN A 396 14.78 -21.96 7.29
C ASN A 396 14.97 -20.95 6.13
N PRO A 397 16.20 -20.43 5.91
CA PRO A 397 16.49 -19.60 4.74
C PRO A 397 16.12 -20.31 3.44
N ILE A 398 15.40 -19.63 2.56
CA ILE A 398 14.91 -20.16 1.27
C ILE A 398 15.98 -20.20 0.17
N GLY A 399 17.19 -19.71 0.46
CA GLY A 399 18.31 -19.60 -0.48
C GLY A 399 18.37 -18.24 -1.17
N GLY A 400 19.58 -17.74 -1.44
CA GLY A 400 19.81 -16.40 -2.00
C GLY A 400 20.84 -15.61 -1.21
N GLU A 401 20.83 -14.28 -1.35
CA GLU A 401 21.70 -13.40 -0.58
C GLU A 401 21.18 -13.21 0.85
N LYS A 402 22.08 -12.90 1.79
CA LYS A 402 21.77 -12.73 3.24
C LYS A 402 20.62 -11.74 3.49
N TYR A 403 20.55 -10.68 2.71
CA TYR A 403 19.60 -9.59 2.90
C TYR A 403 18.33 -9.73 2.04
N ASP A 404 18.19 -10.83 1.29
CA ASP A 404 16.95 -11.12 0.59
C ASP A 404 15.83 -11.48 1.57
N LEU A 405 14.60 -11.12 1.21
CA LEU A 405 13.43 -11.48 1.99
C LEU A 405 13.30 -13.00 2.08
N GLY A 406 13.14 -13.52 3.30
CA GLY A 406 13.07 -14.97 3.56
C GLY A 406 14.41 -15.63 3.89
N ASN A 407 15.54 -14.91 3.80
CA ASN A 407 16.87 -15.43 4.12
C ASN A 407 17.53 -14.79 5.35
N TYR A 408 17.04 -13.62 5.75
CA TYR A 408 17.70 -12.80 6.75
C TYR A 408 17.45 -13.31 8.17
N LEU A 409 18.55 -13.52 8.90
CA LEU A 409 18.58 -13.85 10.32
C LEU A 409 19.53 -12.85 11.04
N PRO A 410 19.05 -12.01 11.96
CA PRO A 410 19.88 -11.04 12.67
C PRO A 410 20.91 -11.75 13.57
N GLU A 411 22.20 -11.42 13.41
CA GLU A 411 23.30 -12.19 14.01
C GLU A 411 23.26 -12.18 15.54
N LYS A 412 23.08 -11.01 16.17
CA LYS A 412 23.09 -10.92 17.64
C LYS A 412 21.84 -11.55 18.23
N LEU A 413 20.71 -11.45 17.53
CA LEU A 413 19.49 -12.13 17.96
C LEU A 413 19.67 -13.64 17.89
N MET A 414 20.29 -14.16 16.83
CA MET A 414 20.60 -15.58 16.72
C MET A 414 21.56 -16.05 17.81
N ASP A 415 22.57 -15.26 18.16
CA ASP A 415 23.50 -15.58 19.26
C ASP A 415 22.76 -15.59 20.61
N PHE A 416 21.90 -14.61 20.86
CA PHE A 416 21.04 -14.60 22.04
C PHE A 416 20.16 -15.86 22.12
N ILE A 417 19.51 -16.25 21.02
CA ILE A 417 18.66 -17.44 20.98
C ILE A 417 19.47 -18.69 21.31
N LYS A 418 20.64 -18.88 20.68
CA LYS A 418 21.51 -20.04 20.95
C LYS A 418 21.97 -20.12 22.41
N LEU A 419 22.16 -18.97 23.05
CA LEU A 419 22.57 -18.89 24.46
C LEU A 419 21.42 -19.19 25.44
N GLN A 420 20.22 -18.65 25.17
CA GLN A 420 19.10 -18.69 26.11
C GLN A 420 18.08 -19.81 25.85
N TYR A 421 18.12 -20.44 24.68
CA TYR A 421 17.16 -21.46 24.26
C TYR A 421 17.87 -22.77 23.93
N ASN A 422 17.16 -23.88 24.11
CA ASN A 422 17.54 -25.22 23.68
C ASN A 422 16.86 -25.53 22.35
N TYR A 423 17.64 -26.01 21.40
CA TYR A 423 17.09 -26.58 20.17
C TYR A 423 16.24 -27.81 20.50
N SER A 424 14.97 -27.79 20.09
CA SER A 424 13.98 -28.82 20.44
C SER A 424 13.51 -29.65 19.24
N GLY A 425 13.82 -29.23 18.02
CA GLY A 425 13.50 -29.96 16.80
C GLY A 425 13.50 -29.07 15.55
N GLN A 426 13.35 -29.71 14.39
CA GLN A 426 13.25 -29.07 13.08
C GLN A 426 12.25 -29.81 12.21
N SER A 427 11.56 -29.06 11.36
CA SER A 427 10.84 -29.56 10.20
C SER A 427 11.56 -29.12 8.92
N ASP A 428 11.07 -29.58 7.76
CA ASP A 428 11.63 -29.17 6.47
C ASP A 428 11.72 -27.64 6.30
N THR A 429 10.85 -26.87 6.96
CA THR A 429 10.76 -25.41 6.75
C THR A 429 11.07 -24.56 7.98
N TYR A 430 11.14 -25.10 9.20
CA TYR A 430 11.45 -24.31 10.40
C TYR A 430 12.17 -25.08 11.50
N GLN A 431 12.87 -24.35 12.37
CA GLN A 431 13.51 -24.82 13.60
C GLN A 431 12.71 -24.35 14.82
N VAL A 432 12.68 -25.17 15.87
CA VAL A 432 11.96 -24.91 17.12
C VAL A 432 12.94 -24.83 18.27
N TRP A 433 12.93 -23.71 18.99
CA TRP A 433 13.80 -23.43 20.12
C TRP A 433 12.94 -23.18 21.36
N ARG A 434 13.23 -23.86 22.48
CA ARG A 434 12.49 -23.70 23.75
C ARG A 434 13.36 -23.04 24.80
N VAL A 435 12.76 -22.20 25.64
CA VAL A 435 13.50 -21.51 26.71
C VAL A 435 14.23 -22.53 27.60
N ARG A 436 15.46 -22.19 28.00
CA ARG A 436 16.22 -22.99 28.98
C ARG A 436 15.57 -22.80 30.36
N ILE A 437 15.01 -23.89 30.90
CA ILE A 437 14.47 -23.95 32.26
C ILE A 437 15.62 -24.16 33.25
#